data_AF-A0A2G8KDV5-F1
#
_entry.id   AF-A0A2G8KDV5-F1
#
_cell.length_a   1.000
_cell.length_b   1.000
_cell.length_c   1.000
_cell.angle_alpha   90.00
_cell.angle_beta   90.00
_cell.angle_gamma   90.00
#
_symmetry.space_group_name_H-M   'P 1'
#
loop_
_entity.id
_entity.type
_entity.pdbx_description
1 polymer ?
#
loop_
_entity_poly.entity_id
_entity_poly.type
_entity_poly.pdbx_seq_one_letter_code
_entity_poly.pdbx_strand_id
1 'polypeptide(L)'
;MDTHLSYNSTEGGNVSGEERKPERVISLVIIVFMLAIIGIVGNGLVLYIFYKVPQLRVTTNVFIGNQSLLDLCASCLHILTFVPEEPNLIGLDQKNRILAGFVCRLWFSEYLYWAVTKASTVNLIFLTVERYVAVVFPLTYRRNARPRVAFILGLFAWIIGALIEIYFPIIHRVFEDGDCSSRAFKSTKPAIAFMELLTTLIIPLSVIIFVYTSIIITVTSAKKKLSERIGKPSNDISTAVSVDNELETVGSATVSSRVLGKTLGGSSEGRDNCKTPRKGKQLGKNKRATTASERLMRNLLVTMFSVCVTYVICWTPNQVLYFRHHFVEKLDWSEPLNTFTILLAFSNVCTNPVIYTLRYKSFQSGLMKVFKR
;
A
#
# COMPACT_ATOMS: atom_id res chain seq x y z
N MET A 1 -16.76 -12.97 4.41
CA MET A 1 -17.62 -11.78 4.47
C MET A 1 -18.66 -12.00 3.40
N ASP A 2 -19.95 -12.05 3.72
CA ASP A 2 -20.98 -12.25 2.67
C ASP A 2 -21.17 -10.88 1.99
N THR A 3 -20.28 -10.57 1.04
CA THR A 3 -20.22 -9.28 0.32
C THR A 3 -21.20 -9.19 -0.84
N HIS A 4 -22.02 -10.22 -1.03
CA HIS A 4 -23.02 -10.28 -2.07
C HIS A 4 -24.13 -9.27 -1.82
N LEU A 5 -24.07 -8.18 -2.58
CA LEU A 5 -25.12 -7.17 -2.69
C LEU A 5 -26.31 -7.66 -3.54
N SER A 6 -26.39 -8.96 -3.85
CA SER A 6 -27.44 -9.57 -4.63
C SER A 6 -27.85 -10.93 -4.06
N TYR A 7 -29.15 -11.02 -3.77
CA TYR A 7 -30.03 -12.17 -3.91
C TYR A 7 -29.54 -13.51 -3.33
N ASN A 8 -29.97 -13.83 -2.09
CA ASN A 8 -30.27 -15.22 -1.79
C ASN A 8 -31.62 -15.33 -1.06
N SER A 9 -32.65 -15.63 -1.85
CA SER A 9 -33.99 -16.02 -1.43
C SER A 9 -34.04 -17.54 -1.40
N THR A 10 -33.61 -18.19 -0.31
CA THR A 10 -34.05 -19.55 0.04
C THR A 10 -33.67 -19.91 1.47
N GLU A 11 -34.47 -19.48 2.44
CA GLU A 11 -34.73 -20.29 3.64
C GLU A 11 -36.24 -20.45 3.75
N GLY A 12 -36.72 -21.69 3.60
CA GLY A 12 -38.10 -22.06 3.86
C GLY A 12 -38.43 -21.83 5.33
N GLY A 13 -39.04 -20.69 5.61
CA GLY A 13 -39.62 -20.31 6.88
C GLY A 13 -40.38 -19.01 6.67
N ASN A 14 -41.65 -18.95 7.10
CA ASN A 14 -42.55 -17.80 6.96
C ASN A 14 -41.97 -16.52 7.60
N VAL A 15 -41.10 -15.84 6.88
CA VAL A 15 -40.68 -14.46 7.13
C VAL A 15 -40.94 -13.71 5.85
N SER A 16 -41.76 -12.66 5.94
CA SER A 16 -42.01 -11.69 4.87
C SER A 16 -40.68 -11.19 4.31
N GLY A 17 -40.25 -11.76 3.18
CA GLY A 17 -39.07 -11.34 2.45
C GLY A 17 -39.33 -9.97 1.85
N GLU A 18 -38.67 -8.95 2.39
CA GLU A 18 -38.70 -7.61 1.82
C GLU A 18 -37.93 -7.64 0.49
N GLU A 19 -38.66 -7.65 -0.63
CA GLU A 19 -38.09 -7.54 -1.97
C GLU A 19 -37.20 -6.29 -2.06
N ARG A 20 -35.90 -6.50 -2.26
CA ARG A 20 -34.91 -5.41 -2.33
C ARG A 20 -35.15 -4.60 -3.60
N LYS A 21 -35.37 -3.28 -3.47
CA LYS A 21 -35.67 -2.39 -4.60
C LYS A 21 -34.58 -2.47 -5.69
N PRO A 22 -34.92 -2.75 -6.96
CA PRO A 22 -33.94 -2.95 -8.04
C PRO A 22 -33.06 -1.71 -8.28
N GLU A 23 -33.58 -0.51 -8.04
CA GLU A 23 -32.84 0.75 -8.18
C GLU A 23 -31.61 0.85 -7.27
N ARG A 24 -31.68 0.28 -6.05
CA ARG A 24 -30.56 0.29 -5.09
C ARG A 24 -29.44 -0.62 -5.56
N VAL A 25 -29.78 -1.81 -6.07
CA VAL A 25 -28.80 -2.77 -6.59
C VAL A 25 -28.07 -2.19 -7.80
N ILE A 26 -28.80 -1.59 -8.75
CA ILE A 26 -28.22 -0.93 -9.93
C ILE A 26 -27.27 0.20 -9.51
N SER A 27 -27.69 1.04 -8.56
CA SER A 27 -26.85 2.15 -8.07
C SER A 27 -25.54 1.66 -7.45
N LEU A 28 -25.58 0.56 -6.70
CA LEU A 28 -24.39 -0.02 -6.07
C LEU A 28 -23.43 -0.63 -7.08
N VAL A 29 -23.95 -1.37 -8.07
CA VAL A 29 -23.14 -1.91 -9.17
C VAL A 29 -22.43 -0.80 -9.93
N ILE A 30 -23.13 0.32 -10.22
CA ILE A 30 -22.53 1.49 -10.87
C ILE A 30 -21.39 2.07 -10.02
N ILE A 31 -21.59 2.25 -8.71
CA ILE A 31 -20.55 2.80 -7.82
C ILE A 31 -19.33 1.88 -7.78
N VAL A 32 -19.55 0.57 -7.59
CA VAL A 32 -18.49 -0.45 -7.57
C VAL A 32 -17.69 -0.45 -8.87
N PHE A 33 -18.39 -0.42 -10.01
CA PHE A 33 -17.77 -0.34 -11.33
C PHE A 33 -16.92 0.93 -11.48
N MET A 34 -17.43 2.09 -11.07
CA MET A 34 -16.70 3.36 -11.14
C MET A 34 -15.44 3.35 -10.27
N LEU A 35 -15.53 2.85 -9.03
CA LEU A 35 -14.38 2.70 -8.14
C LEU A 35 -13.29 1.83 -8.77
N ALA A 36 -13.69 0.72 -9.39
CA ALA A 36 -12.75 -0.18 -10.04
C ALA A 36 -12.10 0.44 -11.28
N ILE A 37 -12.84 1.18 -12.11
CA ILE A 37 -12.28 1.90 -13.26
C ILE A 37 -11.24 2.95 -12.80
N ILE A 38 -11.55 3.74 -11.77
CA ILE A 38 -10.60 4.70 -11.20
C ILE A 38 -9.35 3.97 -10.69
N GLY A 39 -9.52 2.84 -10.02
CA GLY A 39 -8.43 2.00 -9.55
C GLY A 39 -7.55 1.46 -10.68
N ILE A 40 -8.14 0.96 -11.76
CA ILE A 40 -7.42 0.43 -12.93
C ILE A 40 -6.62 1.53 -13.62
N VAL A 41 -7.28 2.65 -13.96
CA VAL A 41 -6.64 3.76 -14.68
C VAL A 41 -5.55 4.39 -13.82
N GLY A 42 -5.86 4.69 -12.55
CA GLY A 42 -4.93 5.35 -11.63
C GLY A 42 -3.69 4.51 -11.35
N ASN A 43 -3.86 3.24 -10.97
CA ASN A 43 -2.73 2.38 -10.64
C ASN A 43 -1.95 1.96 -11.90
N GLY A 44 -2.63 1.73 -13.03
CA GLY A 44 -1.98 1.52 -14.32
C GLY A 44 -1.10 2.69 -14.74
N LEU A 45 -1.57 3.93 -14.55
CA LEU A 45 -0.78 5.14 -14.79
C LEU A 45 0.46 5.20 -13.89
N VAL A 46 0.34 4.86 -12.60
CA VAL A 46 1.47 4.87 -11.67
C VAL A 46 2.56 3.90 -12.14
N LEU A 47 2.18 2.67 -12.48
CA LEU A 47 3.09 1.66 -13.02
C LEU A 47 3.73 2.12 -14.33
N TYR A 48 2.96 2.70 -15.24
CA TYR A 48 3.44 3.23 -16.51
C TYR A 48 4.51 4.31 -16.33
N ILE A 49 4.33 5.25 -15.40
CA ILE A 49 5.32 6.30 -15.11
C ILE A 49 6.61 5.72 -14.53
N PHE A 50 6.53 4.76 -13.59
CA PHE A 50 7.73 4.11 -13.04
C PHE A 50 8.47 3.26 -14.08
N TYR A 51 7.73 2.65 -15.01
CA TYR A 51 8.32 1.99 -16.16
C TYR A 51 9.02 3.00 -17.09
N LYS A 52 8.36 4.10 -17.47
CA LYS A 52 8.92 5.09 -18.43
C LYS A 52 10.02 5.98 -17.87
N VAL A 53 10.11 6.16 -16.55
CA VAL A 53 11.08 7.07 -15.91
C VAL A 53 12.07 6.28 -15.05
N PRO A 54 13.17 5.73 -15.61
CA PRO A 54 14.14 4.92 -14.88
C PRO A 54 14.75 5.58 -13.65
N GLN A 55 14.83 6.92 -13.66
CA GLN A 55 15.31 7.74 -12.55
C GLN A 55 14.48 7.57 -11.27
N LEU A 56 13.24 7.08 -11.39
CA LEU A 56 12.36 6.79 -10.26
C LEU A 56 12.52 5.37 -9.72
N ARG A 57 13.38 4.51 -10.28
CA ARG A 57 13.49 3.09 -9.86
C ARG A 57 14.37 2.87 -8.61
N VAL A 58 14.09 3.64 -7.56
CA VAL A 58 14.72 3.52 -6.24
C VAL A 58 13.95 2.54 -5.34
N THR A 59 14.56 2.06 -4.26
CA THR A 59 14.00 1.03 -3.35
C THR A 59 12.57 1.32 -2.91
N THR A 60 12.29 2.55 -2.45
CA THR A 60 10.94 3.01 -2.10
C THR A 60 9.91 2.78 -3.20
N ASN A 61 10.28 3.15 -4.42
CA ASN A 61 9.36 3.15 -5.54
C ASN A 61 9.11 1.75 -6.07
N VAL A 62 9.95 0.77 -5.71
CA VAL A 62 9.62 -0.65 -5.92
C VAL A 62 8.47 -1.08 -5.01
N PHE A 63 8.45 -0.68 -3.74
CA PHE A 63 7.31 -0.94 -2.85
C PHE A 63 6.03 -0.22 -3.30
N ILE A 64 6.14 1.06 -3.71
CA ILE A 64 5.00 1.81 -4.26
C ILE A 64 4.51 1.18 -5.57
N GLY A 65 5.44 0.72 -6.42
CA GLY A 65 5.08 -0.01 -7.64
C GLY A 65 4.37 -1.32 -7.34
N ASN A 66 4.84 -2.09 -6.36
CA ASN A 66 4.17 -3.32 -5.92
C ASN A 66 2.78 -3.02 -5.32
N GLN A 67 2.65 -1.94 -4.55
CA GLN A 67 1.35 -1.47 -4.03
C GLN A 67 0.39 -1.18 -5.17
N SER A 68 0.80 -0.41 -6.18
CA SER A 68 -0.03 -0.13 -7.36
C SER A 68 -0.33 -1.38 -8.19
N LEU A 69 0.57 -2.37 -8.24
CA LEU A 69 0.27 -3.64 -8.91
C LEU A 69 -0.80 -4.44 -8.16
N LEU A 70 -0.70 -4.53 -6.84
CA LEU A 70 -1.70 -5.17 -5.98
C LEU A 70 -3.06 -4.48 -6.13
N ASP A 71 -3.09 -3.15 -6.04
CA ASP A 71 -4.32 -2.37 -6.15
C ASP A 71 -4.92 -2.43 -7.57
N LEU A 72 -4.09 -2.51 -8.62
CA LEU A 72 -4.54 -2.75 -10.00
C LEU A 72 -5.18 -4.13 -10.13
N CYS A 73 -4.52 -5.18 -9.62
CA CYS A 73 -5.05 -6.54 -9.63
C CYS A 73 -6.37 -6.62 -8.83
N ALA A 74 -6.44 -6.01 -7.64
CA ALA A 74 -7.64 -5.93 -6.85
C ALA A 74 -8.76 -5.21 -7.60
N SER A 75 -8.46 -4.10 -8.29
CA SER A 75 -9.45 -3.36 -9.08
C SER A 75 -9.98 -4.16 -10.28
N CYS A 76 -9.12 -4.91 -10.96
CA CYS A 76 -9.56 -5.83 -12.02
C CYS A 76 -10.45 -6.95 -11.45
N LEU A 77 -10.03 -7.58 -10.35
CA LEU A 77 -10.81 -8.63 -9.69
C LEU A 77 -12.14 -8.08 -9.15
N HIS A 78 -12.17 -6.83 -8.69
CA HIS A 78 -13.38 -6.18 -8.21
C HIS A 78 -14.46 -6.13 -9.31
N ILE A 79 -14.10 -5.77 -10.55
CA ILE A 79 -15.02 -5.83 -11.69
C ILE A 79 -15.42 -7.27 -11.98
N LEU A 80 -14.45 -8.18 -12.05
CA LEU A 80 -14.68 -9.54 -12.52
C LEU A 80 -15.45 -10.42 -11.51
N THR A 81 -15.43 -10.05 -10.22
CA THR A 81 -16.09 -10.79 -9.14
C THR A 81 -17.44 -10.20 -8.74
N PHE A 82 -17.58 -8.86 -8.70
CA PHE A 82 -18.75 -8.21 -8.09
C PHE A 82 -19.72 -7.54 -9.08
N VAL A 83 -19.41 -7.52 -10.39
CA VAL A 83 -20.30 -6.97 -11.42
C VAL A 83 -21.14 -8.04 -12.12
N PRO A 84 -20.59 -9.21 -12.51
CA PRO A 84 -21.39 -10.28 -13.09
C PRO A 84 -22.36 -10.88 -12.06
N GLU A 85 -23.52 -11.34 -12.52
CA GLU A 85 -24.36 -12.23 -11.72
C GLU A 85 -23.63 -13.54 -11.45
N GLU A 86 -23.80 -14.07 -10.24
CA GLU A 86 -23.22 -15.36 -9.87
C GLU A 86 -23.75 -16.48 -10.76
N PRO A 87 -22.89 -17.18 -11.49
CA PRO A 87 -23.34 -18.27 -12.33
C PRO A 87 -23.65 -19.48 -11.46
N ASN A 88 -24.83 -20.07 -11.70
CA ASN A 88 -25.17 -21.36 -11.14
C ASN A 88 -24.23 -22.44 -11.72
N LEU A 89 -23.49 -23.12 -10.84
CA LEU A 89 -22.49 -24.12 -11.22
C LEU A 89 -23.08 -25.49 -11.57
N ILE A 90 -24.40 -25.71 -11.54
CA ILE A 90 -25.06 -27.00 -11.86
C ILE A 90 -24.52 -27.62 -13.15
N GLY A 91 -24.48 -26.85 -14.23
CA GLY A 91 -24.07 -27.37 -15.54
C GLY A 91 -22.59 -27.75 -15.59
N LEU A 92 -21.75 -27.10 -14.77
CA LEU A 92 -20.33 -27.41 -14.66
C LEU A 92 -20.09 -28.57 -13.67
N ASP A 93 -20.84 -28.65 -12.58
CA ASP A 93 -20.72 -29.69 -11.56
C ASP A 93 -21.13 -31.07 -12.12
N GLN A 94 -22.22 -31.11 -12.89
CA GLN A 94 -22.66 -32.32 -13.60
C GLN A 94 -21.62 -32.82 -14.63
N LYS A 95 -20.95 -31.90 -15.34
CA LYS A 95 -19.94 -32.25 -16.35
C LYS A 95 -18.58 -32.59 -15.72
N ASN A 96 -18.14 -31.83 -14.73
CA ASN A 96 -16.85 -31.95 -14.07
C ASN A 96 -16.87 -31.35 -12.65
N ARG A 97 -17.19 -32.20 -11.68
CA ARG A 97 -17.22 -31.87 -10.25
C ARG A 97 -15.90 -31.30 -9.70
N ILE A 98 -14.76 -31.76 -10.21
CA ILE A 98 -13.44 -31.26 -9.75
C ILE A 98 -13.25 -29.81 -10.21
N LEU A 99 -13.57 -29.52 -11.46
CA LEU A 99 -13.46 -28.18 -12.02
C LEU A 99 -14.48 -27.22 -11.37
N ALA A 100 -15.73 -27.65 -11.18
CA ALA A 100 -16.73 -26.86 -10.46
C ALA A 100 -16.27 -26.51 -9.03
N GLY A 101 -15.75 -27.49 -8.30
CA GLY A 101 -15.18 -27.27 -6.97
C GLY A 101 -13.97 -26.33 -6.97
N PHE A 102 -13.08 -26.43 -7.96
CA PHE A 102 -11.93 -25.54 -8.10
C PHE A 102 -12.36 -24.09 -8.37
N VAL A 103 -13.27 -23.89 -9.33
CA VAL A 103 -13.79 -22.56 -9.69
C VAL A 103 -14.54 -21.94 -8.51
N CYS A 104 -15.40 -22.71 -7.83
CA CYS A 104 -16.06 -22.24 -6.62
C CYS A 104 -15.06 -21.77 -5.57
N ARG A 105 -14.06 -22.60 -5.24
CA ARG A 105 -13.11 -22.28 -4.16
C ARG A 105 -12.14 -21.17 -4.49
N LEU A 106 -11.72 -21.03 -5.74
CA LEU A 106 -10.71 -20.04 -6.13
C LEU A 106 -11.34 -18.71 -6.53
N TRP A 107 -12.48 -18.76 -7.24
CA TRP A 107 -13.07 -17.58 -7.88
C TRP A 107 -14.35 -17.10 -7.19
N PHE A 108 -15.39 -17.94 -7.10
CA PHE A 108 -16.70 -17.53 -6.56
C PHE A 108 -16.72 -17.38 -5.04
N SER A 109 -15.78 -18.01 -4.34
CA SER A 109 -15.48 -17.70 -2.93
C SER A 109 -14.88 -16.31 -2.72
N GLU A 110 -14.62 -15.56 -3.79
CA GLU A 110 -13.92 -14.27 -3.78
C GLU A 110 -12.47 -14.35 -3.27
N TYR A 111 -11.92 -15.55 -3.09
CA TYR A 111 -10.60 -15.75 -2.48
C TYR A 111 -9.50 -14.95 -3.17
N LEU A 112 -9.46 -14.93 -4.50
CA LEU A 112 -8.44 -14.16 -5.23
C LEU A 112 -8.49 -12.66 -4.91
N TYR A 113 -9.70 -12.09 -4.81
CA TYR A 113 -9.89 -10.68 -4.48
C TYR A 113 -9.39 -10.39 -3.06
N TRP A 114 -9.83 -11.18 -2.08
CA TRP A 114 -9.41 -11.00 -0.69
C TRP A 114 -7.92 -11.25 -0.49
N ALA A 115 -7.34 -12.27 -1.12
CA ALA A 115 -5.91 -12.57 -1.07
C ALA A 115 -5.04 -11.41 -1.57
N VAL A 116 -5.42 -10.80 -2.69
CA VAL A 116 -4.70 -9.63 -3.26
C VAL A 116 -4.89 -8.40 -2.37
N THR A 117 -6.11 -8.18 -1.87
CA THR A 117 -6.40 -7.08 -0.93
C THR A 117 -5.59 -7.21 0.36
N LYS A 118 -5.47 -8.43 0.91
CA LYS A 118 -4.65 -8.70 2.08
C LYS A 118 -3.16 -8.52 1.80
N ALA A 119 -2.69 -8.97 0.64
CA ALA A 119 -1.32 -8.74 0.20
C ALA A 119 -1.00 -7.24 0.08
N SER A 120 -1.98 -6.42 -0.34
CA SER A 120 -1.90 -4.95 -0.33
C SER A 120 -1.64 -4.39 1.08
N THR A 121 -2.36 -4.87 2.10
CA THR A 121 -2.12 -4.51 3.51
C THR A 121 -0.72 -4.92 3.99
N VAL A 122 -0.27 -6.14 3.65
CA VAL A 122 1.07 -6.62 4.05
C VAL A 122 2.16 -5.78 3.39
N ASN A 123 2.01 -5.43 2.11
CA ASN A 123 2.95 -4.55 1.41
C ASN A 123 2.98 -3.13 2.01
N LEU A 124 1.83 -2.61 2.45
CA LEU A 124 1.76 -1.34 3.19
C LEU A 124 2.55 -1.38 4.51
N ILE A 125 2.47 -2.49 5.25
CA ILE A 125 3.28 -2.71 6.45
C ILE A 125 4.77 -2.73 6.10
N PHE A 126 5.17 -3.48 5.06
CA PHE A 126 6.57 -3.52 4.63
C PHE A 126 7.09 -2.16 4.21
N LEU A 127 6.31 -1.38 3.46
CA LEU A 127 6.62 0.00 3.10
C LEU A 127 6.78 0.88 4.35
N THR A 128 5.92 0.70 5.36
CA THR A 128 5.98 1.44 6.63
C THR A 128 7.24 1.10 7.42
N VAL A 129 7.57 -0.19 7.59
CA VAL A 129 8.80 -0.64 8.24
C VAL A 129 10.04 -0.18 7.48
N GLU A 130 9.99 -0.20 6.15
CA GLU A 130 11.10 0.30 5.34
C GLU A 130 11.29 1.82 5.50
N ARG A 131 10.21 2.61 5.66
CA ARG A 131 10.32 4.03 6.06
C ARG A 131 10.99 4.19 7.42
N TYR A 132 10.62 3.34 8.39
CA TYR A 132 11.23 3.35 9.72
C TYR A 132 12.75 3.14 9.63
N VAL A 133 13.19 2.09 8.93
CA VAL A 133 14.62 1.78 8.79
C VAL A 133 15.36 2.91 8.05
N ALA A 134 14.74 3.50 7.01
CA ALA A 134 15.35 4.59 6.24
C ALA A 134 15.61 5.85 7.09
N VAL A 135 14.74 6.16 8.06
CA VAL A 135 14.83 7.38 8.87
C VAL A 135 15.60 7.13 10.17
N VAL A 136 15.32 6.03 10.86
CA VAL A 136 15.88 5.75 12.19
C VAL A 136 17.29 5.16 12.08
N PHE A 137 17.58 4.38 11.04
CA PHE A 137 18.87 3.71 10.82
C PHE A 137 19.47 4.02 9.44
N PRO A 138 19.80 5.29 9.14
CA PRO A 138 20.17 5.72 7.80
C PRO A 138 21.42 5.01 7.24
N LEU A 139 22.41 4.69 8.08
CA LEU A 139 23.62 3.98 7.66
C LEU A 139 23.33 2.53 7.29
N THR A 140 22.50 1.84 8.08
CA THR A 140 22.05 0.47 7.80
C THR A 140 21.23 0.44 6.52
N TYR A 141 20.32 1.40 6.35
CA TYR A 141 19.53 1.55 5.14
C TYR A 141 20.42 1.73 3.91
N ARG A 142 21.39 2.67 3.97
CA ARG A 142 22.32 2.93 2.87
C ARG A 142 23.13 1.69 2.46
N ARG A 143 23.51 0.85 3.42
CA ARG A 143 24.29 -0.37 3.16
C ARG A 143 23.43 -1.51 2.58
N ASN A 144 22.21 -1.67 3.09
CA ASN A 144 21.43 -2.89 2.88
C ASN A 144 20.25 -2.70 1.90
N ALA A 145 19.66 -1.50 1.82
CA ALA A 145 18.48 -1.24 1.02
C ALA A 145 18.81 -1.27 -0.47
N ARG A 146 18.25 -2.24 -1.18
CA ARG A 146 18.44 -2.42 -2.63
C ARG A 146 17.08 -2.68 -3.28
N PRO A 147 16.85 -2.19 -4.52
CA PRO A 147 15.61 -2.48 -5.27
C PRO A 147 15.28 -3.98 -5.39
N ARG A 148 16.30 -4.83 -5.52
CA ARG A 148 16.12 -6.29 -5.56
C ARG A 148 15.55 -6.87 -4.26
N VAL A 149 15.98 -6.35 -3.11
CA VAL A 149 15.46 -6.76 -1.80
C VAL A 149 14.01 -6.31 -1.65
N ALA A 150 13.70 -5.07 -2.04
CA ALA A 150 12.31 -4.58 -2.05
C ALA A 150 11.39 -5.40 -2.96
N PHE A 151 11.87 -5.83 -4.13
CA PHE A 151 11.11 -6.70 -5.02
C PHE A 151 10.81 -8.06 -4.37
N ILE A 152 11.81 -8.70 -3.73
CA ILE A 152 11.63 -9.98 -3.02
C ILE A 152 10.64 -9.83 -1.85
N LEU A 153 10.76 -8.76 -1.05
CA LEU A 153 9.80 -8.46 0.02
C LEU A 153 8.39 -8.22 -0.54
N GLY A 154 8.29 -7.58 -1.70
CA GLY A 154 7.04 -7.45 -2.45
C GLY A 154 6.42 -8.80 -2.78
N LEU A 155 7.20 -9.76 -3.32
CA LEU A 155 6.73 -11.13 -3.58
C LEU A 155 6.25 -11.85 -2.31
N PHE A 156 6.95 -11.67 -1.19
CA PHE A 156 6.50 -12.23 0.09
C PHE A 156 5.15 -11.66 0.53
N ALA A 157 4.84 -10.40 0.21
CA ALA A 157 3.52 -9.83 0.55
C ALA A 157 2.38 -10.59 -0.16
N TRP A 158 2.56 -10.99 -1.42
CA TRP A 158 1.59 -11.83 -2.16
C TRP A 158 1.37 -13.17 -1.48
N ILE A 159 2.47 -13.85 -1.13
CA ILE A 159 2.42 -15.16 -0.48
C ILE A 159 1.73 -15.06 0.88
N ILE A 160 2.11 -14.09 1.71
CA ILE A 160 1.54 -13.90 3.04
C ILE A 160 0.05 -13.54 2.93
N GLY A 161 -0.34 -12.65 2.00
CA GLY A 161 -1.75 -12.29 1.78
C GLY A 161 -2.60 -13.50 1.40
N ALA A 162 -2.12 -14.31 0.44
CA ALA A 162 -2.79 -15.56 0.04
C ALA A 162 -2.90 -16.57 1.21
N LEU A 163 -1.85 -16.70 2.02
CA LEU A 163 -1.86 -17.60 3.18
C LEU A 163 -2.81 -17.15 4.29
N ILE A 164 -2.94 -15.84 4.53
CA ILE A 164 -3.90 -15.31 5.51
C ILE A 164 -5.33 -15.64 5.07
N GLU A 165 -5.63 -15.49 3.78
CA GLU A 165 -6.98 -15.68 3.22
C GLU A 165 -7.29 -17.13 2.81
N ILE A 166 -6.39 -18.07 3.09
CA ILE A 166 -6.53 -19.47 2.69
C ILE A 166 -7.78 -20.15 3.27
N TYR A 167 -8.39 -19.56 4.30
CA TYR A 167 -9.62 -20.10 4.88
C TYR A 167 -10.82 -19.99 3.93
N PHE A 168 -10.86 -19.02 3.01
CA PHE A 168 -11.93 -18.87 2.01
C PHE A 168 -12.15 -20.14 1.16
N PRO A 169 -11.13 -20.67 0.44
CA PRO A 169 -11.29 -21.89 -0.35
C PRO A 169 -11.57 -23.14 0.50
N ILE A 170 -11.24 -23.12 1.79
CA ILE A 170 -11.49 -24.25 2.70
C ILE A 170 -12.98 -24.33 3.09
N ILE A 171 -13.60 -23.17 3.35
CA ILE A 171 -14.98 -23.10 3.84
C ILE A 171 -16.03 -23.12 2.73
N HIS A 172 -15.69 -22.75 1.48
CA HIS A 172 -16.64 -22.72 0.36
C HIS A 172 -16.74 -24.05 -0.40
N ARG A 173 -17.96 -24.42 -0.78
CA ARG A 173 -18.25 -25.62 -1.57
C ARG A 173 -19.47 -25.39 -2.47
N VAL A 174 -19.54 -26.16 -3.55
CA VAL A 174 -20.74 -26.25 -4.40
C VAL A 174 -21.82 -27.05 -3.68
N PHE A 175 -23.05 -26.54 -3.66
CA PHE A 175 -24.26 -27.18 -3.13
C PHE A 175 -25.09 -27.82 -4.25
N GLU A 176 -26.15 -28.56 -3.88
CA GLU A 176 -26.96 -29.34 -4.82
C GLU A 176 -27.71 -28.48 -5.84
N ASP A 177 -28.01 -27.24 -5.47
CA ASP A 177 -28.58 -26.19 -6.31
C ASP A 177 -27.54 -25.50 -7.20
N GLY A 178 -26.27 -25.89 -7.12
CA GLY A 178 -25.15 -25.31 -7.86
C GLY A 178 -24.63 -24.00 -7.29
N ASP A 179 -25.08 -23.60 -6.10
CA ASP A 179 -24.60 -22.40 -5.42
C ASP A 179 -23.21 -22.65 -4.79
N CYS A 180 -22.34 -21.63 -4.81
CA CYS A 180 -21.02 -21.65 -4.19
C CYS A 180 -21.04 -20.91 -2.86
N SER A 181 -21.53 -21.59 -1.82
CA SER A 181 -21.74 -20.96 -0.51
C SER A 181 -20.75 -21.44 0.57
N SER A 182 -20.62 -20.65 1.64
CA SER A 182 -19.78 -20.97 2.80
C SER A 182 -20.42 -21.99 3.75
N ARG A 183 -19.67 -23.03 4.14
CA ARG A 183 -20.01 -23.99 5.22
C ARG A 183 -19.32 -23.69 6.54
N ALA A 184 -18.91 -22.45 6.79
CA ALA A 184 -18.29 -22.11 8.07
C ALA A 184 -19.24 -22.44 9.25
N PHE A 185 -18.79 -23.31 10.15
CA PHE A 185 -19.53 -23.65 11.37
C PHE A 185 -19.80 -22.38 12.19
N LYS A 186 -20.94 -22.32 12.87
CA LYS A 186 -21.29 -21.19 13.75
C LYS A 186 -20.19 -20.88 14.77
N SER A 187 -19.46 -21.91 15.24
CA SER A 187 -18.33 -21.78 16.16
C SER A 187 -17.05 -21.20 15.55
N THR A 188 -16.85 -21.32 14.23
CA THR A 188 -15.63 -20.83 13.56
C THR A 188 -15.77 -19.39 13.05
N LYS A 189 -17.00 -18.91 12.81
CA LYS A 189 -17.24 -17.54 12.31
C LYS A 189 -16.65 -16.44 13.22
N PRO A 190 -16.80 -16.46 14.56
CA PRO A 190 -16.20 -15.45 15.43
C PRO A 190 -14.66 -15.47 15.39
N ALA A 191 -14.06 -16.66 15.30
CA ALA A 191 -12.60 -16.78 15.19
C ALA A 191 -12.08 -16.16 13.89
N ILE A 192 -12.75 -16.41 12.77
CA ILE A 192 -12.43 -15.76 11.48
C ILE A 192 -12.57 -14.24 11.60
N ALA A 193 -13.67 -13.75 12.18
CA ALA A 193 -13.89 -12.32 12.36
C ALA A 193 -12.81 -11.64 13.22
N PHE A 194 -12.35 -12.32 14.28
CA PHE A 194 -11.25 -11.83 15.10
C PHE A 194 -9.91 -11.82 14.35
N MET A 195 -9.61 -12.86 13.55
CA MET A 195 -8.41 -12.89 12.71
C MET A 195 -8.41 -11.79 11.65
N GLU A 196 -9.58 -11.48 11.06
CA GLU A 196 -9.76 -10.35 10.15
C GLU A 196 -9.48 -9.02 10.85
N LEU A 197 -10.05 -8.81 12.04
CA LEU A 197 -9.82 -7.60 12.82
C LEU A 197 -8.32 -7.44 13.15
N LEU A 198 -7.67 -8.51 13.57
CA LEU A 198 -6.24 -8.50 13.90
C LEU A 198 -5.37 -8.14 12.70
N THR A 199 -5.57 -8.83 11.57
CA THR A 199 -4.71 -8.72 10.40
C THR A 199 -4.99 -7.47 9.56
N THR A 200 -6.24 -6.98 9.54
CA THR A 200 -6.63 -5.79 8.76
C THR A 200 -6.53 -4.51 9.58
N LEU A 201 -6.75 -4.55 10.89
CA LEU A 201 -6.81 -3.33 11.69
C LEU A 201 -5.71 -3.27 12.76
N ILE A 202 -5.70 -4.22 13.71
CA ILE A 202 -4.90 -4.09 14.93
C ILE A 202 -3.39 -4.15 14.64
N ILE A 203 -2.93 -5.13 13.86
CA ILE A 203 -1.50 -5.26 13.51
C ILE A 203 -1.04 -4.08 12.64
N PRO A 204 -1.71 -3.75 11.50
CA PRO A 204 -1.33 -2.58 10.71
C PRO A 204 -1.30 -1.28 11.52
N LEU A 205 -2.32 -1.01 12.34
CA LEU A 205 -2.38 0.19 13.17
C LEU A 205 -1.23 0.26 14.18
N SER A 206 -0.96 -0.85 14.88
CA SER A 206 0.11 -0.91 15.87
C SER A 206 1.46 -0.59 15.24
N VAL A 207 1.74 -1.18 14.06
CA VAL A 207 2.97 -0.90 13.31
C VAL A 207 3.02 0.56 12.84
N ILE A 208 1.93 1.08 12.26
CA ILE A 208 1.86 2.48 11.78
C ILE A 208 2.10 3.45 12.94
N ILE A 209 1.41 3.29 14.06
CA ILE A 209 1.55 4.15 15.24
C ILE A 209 2.98 4.11 15.77
N PHE A 210 3.54 2.90 15.98
CA PHE A 210 4.90 2.74 16.46
C PHE A 210 5.93 3.40 15.54
N VAL A 211 5.83 3.14 14.23
CA VAL A 211 6.78 3.64 13.23
C VAL A 211 6.71 5.16 13.12
N TYR A 212 5.52 5.74 12.95
CA TYR A 212 5.42 7.18 12.76
C TYR A 212 5.74 7.96 14.03
N THR A 213 5.43 7.41 15.21
CA THR A 213 5.89 7.98 16.49
C THR A 213 7.41 8.01 16.55
N SER A 214 8.06 6.90 16.21
CA SER A 214 9.52 6.80 16.17
C SER A 214 10.15 7.77 15.17
N ILE A 215 9.58 7.87 13.96
CA ILE A 215 10.02 8.83 12.93
C ILE A 215 9.92 10.27 13.45
N ILE A 216 8.81 10.64 14.08
CA ILE A 216 8.61 11.98 14.63
C ILE A 216 9.67 12.27 15.69
N ILE A 217 9.90 11.35 16.64
CA ILE A 217 10.91 11.51 17.71
C ILE A 217 12.31 11.66 17.12
N THR A 218 12.71 10.82 16.16
CA THR A 218 14.03 10.88 15.54
C THR A 218 14.24 12.20 14.81
N VAL A 219 13.26 12.64 14.02
CA VAL A 219 13.35 13.88 13.23
C VAL A 219 13.38 15.12 14.14
N THR A 220 12.57 15.17 15.20
CA THR A 220 12.57 16.30 16.13
C THR A 220 13.85 16.36 16.95
N SER A 221 14.36 15.21 17.40
CA SER A 221 15.62 15.11 18.13
C SER A 221 16.82 15.55 17.29
N ALA A 222 16.86 15.16 16.01
CA ALA A 222 17.91 15.58 15.08
C ALA A 222 17.90 17.10 14.87
N LYS A 223 16.71 17.70 14.69
CA LYS A 223 16.56 19.16 14.55
C LYS A 223 17.00 19.91 15.80
N LYS A 224 16.65 19.41 17.00
CA LYS A 224 17.05 20.02 18.27
C LYS A 224 18.58 20.03 18.42
N LYS A 225 19.24 18.90 18.18
CA LYS A 225 20.71 18.80 18.22
C LYS A 225 21.39 19.76 17.25
N LEU A 226 20.83 19.92 16.04
CA LEU A 226 21.34 20.88 15.06
C LEU A 226 21.17 22.34 15.54
N SER A 227 20.00 22.68 16.09
CA SER A 227 19.73 24.02 16.62
C SER A 227 20.65 24.37 17.78
N GLU A 228 20.93 23.42 18.68
CA GLU A 228 21.85 23.61 19.82
C GLU A 228 23.31 23.82 19.36
N ARG A 229 23.73 23.15 18.28
CA ARG A 229 25.07 23.35 17.70
C ARG A 229 25.21 24.68 16.95
N ILE A 230 24.14 25.16 16.32
CA ILE A 230 24.13 26.48 15.63
C ILE A 230 24.05 27.63 16.64
N GLY A 231 23.35 27.44 17.76
CA GLY A 231 23.17 28.46 18.81
C GLY A 231 24.35 28.64 19.77
N LYS A 232 25.36 27.75 19.74
CA LYS A 232 26.59 27.92 20.52
C LYS A 232 27.57 28.86 19.80
N PRO A 233 28.03 29.97 20.42
CA PRO A 233 29.12 30.76 19.87
C PRO A 233 30.37 29.89 19.85
N SER A 234 30.89 29.58 18.66
CA SER A 234 32.09 28.75 18.51
C SER A 234 33.28 29.67 18.21
N ASN A 235 34.23 29.74 19.14
CA ASN A 235 35.51 30.44 19.00
C ASN A 235 36.52 29.70 18.09
N ASP A 236 36.16 28.53 17.56
CA ASP A 236 37.05 27.73 16.72
C ASP A 236 36.53 27.61 15.29
N ILE A 237 37.26 28.22 14.35
CA ILE A 237 36.98 28.28 12.91
C ILE A 237 37.08 26.91 12.19
N SER A 238 37.45 25.84 12.90
CA SER A 238 37.78 24.53 12.31
C SER A 238 36.63 23.51 12.29
N THR A 239 35.51 23.74 12.98
CA THR A 239 34.44 22.74 13.16
C THR A 239 33.29 22.81 12.16
N ALA A 240 33.23 23.81 11.27
CA ALA A 240 32.15 23.94 10.30
C ALA A 240 32.16 22.86 9.18
N VAL A 241 33.24 22.10 9.04
CA VAL A 241 33.42 21.11 7.95
C VAL A 241 32.87 19.72 8.31
N SER A 242 32.72 19.38 9.59
CA SER A 242 32.17 18.09 10.04
C SER A 242 30.64 18.10 10.22
N VAL A 243 30.01 19.27 10.23
CA VAL A 243 28.57 19.45 10.51
C VAL A 243 27.68 19.05 9.32
N ASP A 244 28.15 19.20 8.08
CA ASP A 244 27.37 18.81 6.89
C ASP A 244 27.18 17.29 6.79
N ASN A 245 28.12 16.48 7.31
CA ASN A 245 28.12 15.03 7.14
C ASN A 245 27.01 14.28 7.91
N GLU A 246 26.60 14.76 9.09
CA GLU A 246 25.53 14.09 9.88
C GLU A 246 24.12 14.39 9.35
N LEU A 247 23.88 15.62 8.87
CA LEU A 247 22.61 15.99 8.23
C LEU A 247 22.50 15.42 6.81
N GLU A 248 23.63 15.36 6.07
CA GLU A 248 23.74 14.58 4.85
C GLU A 248 23.47 13.09 5.10
N THR A 249 23.85 12.53 6.25
CA THR A 249 23.56 11.11 6.53
C THR A 249 22.06 10.84 6.69
N VAL A 250 21.30 11.78 7.29
CA VAL A 250 19.83 11.65 7.46
C VAL A 250 19.06 12.02 6.18
N GLY A 251 19.53 13.01 5.41
CA GLY A 251 18.87 13.51 4.19
C GLY A 251 19.32 12.87 2.87
N SER A 252 20.56 12.35 2.78
CA SER A 252 21.17 11.77 1.55
C SER A 252 20.99 10.25 1.45
N ALA A 253 20.51 9.59 2.51
CA ALA A 253 20.29 8.14 2.56
C ALA A 253 19.28 7.60 1.52
N THR A 254 18.52 8.48 0.84
CA THR A 254 17.52 8.08 -0.19
C THR A 254 17.90 8.43 -1.63
N VAL A 255 18.96 9.21 -1.90
CA VAL A 255 19.15 9.82 -3.25
C VAL A 255 20.49 9.53 -3.93
N SER A 256 21.45 8.83 -3.31
CA SER A 256 22.71 8.53 -4.03
C SER A 256 22.59 7.35 -5.01
N SER A 257 22.21 7.67 -6.24
CA SER A 257 22.35 6.78 -7.40
C SER A 257 23.78 6.83 -7.92
N ARG A 258 24.43 5.66 -7.92
CA ARG A 258 25.70 5.29 -8.56
C ARG A 258 26.19 6.26 -9.64
N VAL A 259 27.26 6.97 -9.34
CA VAL A 259 28.28 7.34 -10.32
C VAL A 259 29.57 6.69 -9.86
N LEU A 260 29.78 5.43 -10.23
CA LEU A 260 31.09 4.79 -10.13
C LEU A 260 31.79 5.00 -11.48
N GLY A 261 32.51 6.12 -11.57
CA GLY A 261 33.42 6.39 -12.67
C GLY A 261 34.61 5.43 -12.59
N LYS A 262 34.88 4.76 -13.71
CA LYS A 262 36.05 3.90 -13.94
C LYS A 262 37.35 4.67 -13.67
N THR A 263 38.28 4.06 -12.96
CA THR A 263 39.68 4.49 -12.93
C THR A 263 40.52 3.41 -13.62
N LEU A 264 40.90 3.67 -14.87
CA LEU A 264 42.05 3.04 -15.51
C LEU A 264 43.24 3.97 -15.27
N GLY A 265 44.30 3.43 -14.68
CA GLY A 265 45.53 4.16 -14.40
C GLY A 265 46.38 4.33 -15.66
N GLY A 266 46.77 5.58 -15.91
CA GLY A 266 47.83 5.97 -16.83
C GLY A 266 48.72 6.99 -16.13
N SER A 267 50.01 6.70 -16.08
CA SER A 267 51.08 7.50 -15.47
C SER A 267 51.34 8.79 -16.25
N SER A 268 51.59 9.90 -15.53
CA SER A 268 52.62 10.90 -15.88
C SER A 268 52.59 12.10 -14.91
N GLU A 269 53.80 12.50 -14.50
CA GLU A 269 54.15 13.62 -13.62
C GLU A 269 53.80 15.01 -14.19
N GLY A 270 53.60 16.02 -13.32
CA GLY A 270 53.46 17.41 -13.72
C GLY A 270 53.14 18.39 -12.57
N ARG A 271 54.07 19.34 -12.35
CA ARG A 271 54.12 20.41 -11.33
C ARG A 271 52.96 21.42 -11.32
N ASP A 272 52.73 21.96 -10.11
CA ASP A 272 52.31 23.33 -9.74
C ASP A 272 51.09 24.00 -10.41
N ASN A 273 49.95 24.04 -9.68
CA ASN A 273 49.28 25.30 -9.32
C ASN A 273 48.13 25.04 -8.31
N CYS A 274 48.34 25.31 -7.01
CA CYS A 274 47.26 25.26 -6.02
C CYS A 274 46.39 26.52 -6.14
N LYS A 275 45.45 26.51 -7.09
CA LYS A 275 44.32 27.45 -7.08
C LYS A 275 43.35 27.02 -5.98
N THR A 276 43.30 27.78 -4.90
CA THR A 276 42.28 27.63 -3.86
C THR A 276 40.87 27.70 -4.48
N PRO A 277 39.99 26.70 -4.26
CA PRO A 277 38.63 26.78 -4.77
C PRO A 277 37.85 27.85 -4.01
N ARG A 278 37.06 28.66 -4.74
CA ARG A 278 36.10 29.65 -4.20
C ARG A 278 35.12 29.00 -3.20
N LYS A 279 35.48 28.95 -1.91
CA LYS A 279 34.71 28.36 -0.80
C LYS A 279 33.25 28.86 -0.70
N GLY A 280 32.98 30.12 -1.06
CA GLY A 280 31.64 30.71 -0.98
C GLY A 280 30.59 30.13 -1.96
N LYS A 281 30.99 29.72 -3.16
CA LYS A 281 30.06 29.10 -4.14
C LYS A 281 29.78 27.62 -3.84
N GLN A 282 30.71 26.95 -3.17
CA GLN A 282 30.62 25.52 -2.85
C GLN A 282 29.80 25.28 -1.58
N LEU A 283 29.97 26.12 -0.56
CA LEU A 283 29.17 26.09 0.68
C LEU A 283 27.67 26.40 0.41
N GLY A 284 27.39 27.35 -0.48
CA GLY A 284 26.01 27.65 -0.92
C GLY A 284 25.38 26.54 -1.78
N LYS A 285 26.18 25.82 -2.58
CA LYS A 285 25.73 24.65 -3.35
C LYS A 285 25.45 23.46 -2.43
N ASN A 286 26.31 23.18 -1.45
CA ASN A 286 26.11 22.10 -0.48
C ASN A 286 24.88 22.36 0.41
N LYS A 287 24.74 23.57 0.98
CA LYS A 287 23.53 23.94 1.75
C LYS A 287 22.24 23.85 0.94
N ARG A 288 22.27 24.18 -0.35
CA ARG A 288 21.09 24.09 -1.23
C ARG A 288 20.77 22.64 -1.62
N ALA A 289 21.79 21.81 -1.79
CA ALA A 289 21.64 20.38 -2.07
C ALA A 289 21.11 19.60 -0.86
N THR A 290 21.62 19.86 0.35
CA THR A 290 21.13 19.24 1.60
C THR A 290 19.67 19.61 1.87
N THR A 291 19.34 20.91 1.78
CA THR A 291 17.96 21.40 1.95
C THR A 291 16.98 20.80 0.92
N ALA A 292 17.43 20.59 -0.33
CA ALA A 292 16.61 19.96 -1.37
C ALA A 292 16.36 18.47 -1.09
N SER A 293 17.37 17.74 -0.61
CA SER A 293 17.26 16.32 -0.24
C SER A 293 16.33 16.09 0.95
N GLU A 294 16.41 16.96 1.97
CA GLU A 294 15.50 16.93 3.13
C GLU A 294 14.04 17.17 2.73
N ARG A 295 13.79 18.14 1.86
CA ARG A 295 12.44 18.43 1.34
C ARG A 295 11.87 17.23 0.60
N LEU A 296 12.69 16.55 -0.21
CA LEU A 296 12.28 15.34 -0.92
C LEU A 296 11.90 14.22 0.05
N MET A 297 12.74 13.93 1.05
CA MET A 297 12.46 12.93 2.07
C MET A 297 11.17 13.25 2.86
N ARG A 298 11.00 14.50 3.28
CA ARG A 298 9.78 14.95 3.97
C ARG A 298 8.53 14.76 3.12
N ASN A 299 8.57 15.14 1.85
CA ASN A 299 7.42 14.98 0.95
C ASN A 299 7.04 13.51 0.80
N LEU A 300 8.04 12.64 0.70
CA LEU A 300 7.83 11.21 0.64
C LEU A 300 7.19 10.67 1.93
N LEU A 301 7.72 11.03 3.11
CA LEU A 301 7.17 10.62 4.40
C LEU A 301 5.73 11.10 4.62
N VAL A 302 5.43 12.35 4.25
CA VAL A 302 4.06 12.89 4.32
C VAL A 302 3.12 12.15 3.37
N THR A 303 3.61 11.79 2.17
CA THR A 303 2.83 10.99 1.21
C THR A 303 2.53 9.61 1.80
N MET A 304 3.54 8.91 2.34
CA MET A 304 3.35 7.59 2.95
C MET A 304 2.42 7.66 4.17
N PHE A 305 2.55 8.70 5.00
CA PHE A 305 1.65 8.91 6.14
C PHE A 305 0.20 9.11 5.67
N SER A 306 0.01 9.88 4.61
CA SER A 306 -1.31 10.11 4.01
C SER A 306 -1.94 8.81 3.49
N VAL A 307 -1.13 7.91 2.89
CA VAL A 307 -1.58 6.57 2.48
C VAL A 307 -2.00 5.73 3.68
N CYS A 308 -1.19 5.69 4.75
CA CYS A 308 -1.51 4.96 5.97
C CYS A 308 -2.79 5.48 6.65
N VAL A 309 -2.97 6.79 6.74
CA VAL A 309 -4.19 7.40 7.31
C VAL A 309 -5.42 7.04 6.46
N THR A 310 -5.30 7.12 5.14
CA THR A 310 -6.37 6.72 4.21
C THR A 310 -6.76 5.27 4.41
N TYR A 311 -5.79 4.36 4.54
CA TYR A 311 -6.04 2.96 4.86
C TYR A 311 -6.90 2.79 6.12
N VAL A 312 -6.53 3.46 7.21
CA VAL A 312 -7.26 3.39 8.47
C VAL A 312 -8.70 3.91 8.30
N ILE A 313 -8.88 5.06 7.63
CA ILE A 313 -10.20 5.65 7.38
C ILE A 313 -11.06 4.71 6.54
N CYS A 314 -10.49 4.10 5.50
CA CYS A 314 -11.22 3.20 4.60
C CYS A 314 -11.67 1.92 5.31
N TRP A 315 -10.79 1.30 6.08
CA TRP A 315 -11.01 -0.05 6.62
C TRP A 315 -11.67 -0.08 8.00
N THR A 316 -11.42 0.91 8.85
CA THR A 316 -11.88 0.87 10.26
C THR A 316 -13.39 0.71 10.39
N PRO A 317 -14.24 1.50 9.69
CA PRO A 317 -15.69 1.39 9.86
C PRO A 317 -16.22 0.00 9.52
N ASN A 318 -15.75 -0.57 8.40
CA ASN A 318 -16.13 -1.90 7.95
C ASN A 318 -15.68 -2.99 8.93
N GLN A 319 -14.45 -2.90 9.44
CA GLN A 319 -13.91 -3.88 10.40
C GLN A 319 -14.63 -3.85 11.74
N VAL A 320 -15.03 -2.66 12.23
CA VAL A 320 -15.82 -2.52 13.46
C VAL A 320 -17.21 -3.15 13.30
N LEU A 321 -17.89 -2.90 12.18
CA LEU A 321 -19.21 -3.48 11.91
C LEU A 321 -19.15 -4.99 11.67
N TYR A 322 -18.12 -5.47 10.97
CA TYR A 322 -17.90 -6.90 10.77
C TYR A 322 -17.65 -7.64 12.09
N PHE A 323 -16.87 -7.05 13.00
CA PHE A 323 -16.68 -7.58 14.33
C PHE A 323 -17.99 -7.58 15.14
N ARG A 324 -18.73 -6.46 15.13
CA ARG A 324 -20.05 -6.35 15.80
C ARG A 324 -21.02 -7.42 15.29
N HIS A 325 -21.06 -7.67 13.98
CA HIS A 325 -21.93 -8.68 13.35
C HIS A 325 -21.75 -10.08 13.97
N HIS A 326 -20.51 -10.44 14.34
CA HIS A 326 -20.16 -11.79 14.79
C HIS A 326 -20.17 -11.96 16.31
N PHE A 327 -19.98 -10.89 17.08
CA PHE A 327 -19.81 -10.96 18.54
C PHE A 327 -20.94 -10.31 19.34
N VAL A 328 -21.70 -9.38 18.75
CA VAL A 328 -22.72 -8.60 19.46
C VAL A 328 -24.11 -8.94 18.93
N GLU A 329 -24.34 -8.68 17.65
CA GLU A 329 -25.65 -8.87 17.03
C GLU A 329 -25.51 -9.04 15.52
N LYS A 330 -26.47 -9.73 14.89
CA LYS A 330 -26.51 -9.86 13.44
C LYS A 330 -26.98 -8.54 12.82
N LEU A 331 -26.11 -7.93 12.02
CA LEU A 331 -26.43 -6.74 11.22
C LEU A 331 -26.98 -7.13 9.84
N ASP A 332 -27.95 -6.36 9.34
CA ASP A 332 -28.38 -6.44 7.95
C ASP A 332 -27.42 -5.64 7.06
N TRP A 333 -26.68 -6.31 6.18
CA TRP A 333 -25.74 -5.69 5.26
C TRP A 333 -26.40 -4.83 4.18
N SER A 334 -27.72 -4.93 4.00
CA SER A 334 -28.51 -4.10 3.09
C SER A 334 -28.74 -2.67 3.58
N GLU A 335 -28.55 -2.44 4.88
CA GLU A 335 -28.72 -1.13 5.48
C GLU A 335 -27.73 -0.10 4.89
N PRO A 336 -28.15 1.14 4.61
CA PRO A 336 -27.32 2.14 3.95
C PRO A 336 -25.99 2.41 4.66
N LEU A 337 -25.98 2.40 6.00
CA LEU A 337 -24.76 2.61 6.78
C LEU A 337 -23.76 1.45 6.58
N ASN A 338 -24.23 0.21 6.63
CA ASN A 338 -23.39 -0.98 6.50
C ASN A 338 -22.82 -1.06 5.08
N THR A 339 -23.68 -0.85 4.08
CA THR A 339 -23.28 -0.78 2.67
C THR A 339 -22.26 0.34 2.43
N PHE A 340 -22.46 1.52 3.01
CA PHE A 340 -21.50 2.63 2.89
C PHE A 340 -20.11 2.26 3.42
N THR A 341 -20.02 1.54 4.54
CA THR A 341 -18.70 1.12 5.07
C THR A 341 -17.97 0.14 4.15
N ILE A 342 -18.69 -0.72 3.45
CA ILE A 342 -18.10 -1.64 2.45
C ILE A 342 -17.56 -0.83 1.27
N LEU A 343 -18.36 0.10 0.73
CA LEU A 343 -17.93 0.97 -0.37
C LEU A 343 -16.71 1.82 0.01
N LEU A 344 -16.68 2.29 1.26
CA LEU A 344 -15.55 3.04 1.81
C LEU A 344 -14.28 2.16 1.90
N ALA A 345 -14.40 0.89 2.28
CA ALA A 345 -13.29 -0.05 2.26
C ALA A 345 -12.79 -0.31 0.82
N PHE A 346 -13.71 -0.52 -0.13
CA PHE A 346 -13.37 -0.72 -1.54
C PHE A 346 -12.71 0.50 -2.19
N SER A 347 -13.04 1.72 -1.75
CA SER A 347 -12.39 2.94 -2.25
C SER A 347 -10.88 3.01 -1.91
N ASN A 348 -10.39 2.16 -1.01
CA ASN A 348 -8.98 2.17 -0.61
C ASN A 348 -8.04 1.96 -1.81
N VAL A 349 -8.36 0.99 -2.68
CA VAL A 349 -7.48 0.60 -3.80
C VAL A 349 -7.35 1.69 -4.86
N CYS A 350 -8.32 2.60 -4.97
CA CYS A 350 -8.31 3.68 -5.96
C CYS A 350 -7.80 5.02 -5.41
N THR A 351 -7.61 5.16 -4.10
CA THR A 351 -7.21 6.44 -3.49
C THR A 351 -5.69 6.68 -3.58
N ASN A 352 -4.87 5.62 -3.63
CA ASN A 352 -3.41 5.71 -3.65
C ASN A 352 -2.84 6.55 -4.81
N PRO A 353 -3.26 6.35 -6.08
CA PRO A 353 -2.83 7.21 -7.20
C PRO A 353 -3.16 8.69 -7.02
N VAL A 354 -4.32 9.01 -6.42
CA VAL A 354 -4.72 10.40 -6.13
C VAL A 354 -3.76 11.02 -5.11
N ILE A 355 -3.36 10.29 -4.08
CA ILE A 355 -2.36 10.76 -3.11
C ILE A 355 -1.01 11.00 -3.80
N TYR A 356 -0.58 10.11 -4.69
CA TYR A 356 0.70 10.25 -5.40
C TYR A 356 0.70 11.44 -6.35
N THR A 357 -0.38 11.64 -7.10
CA THR A 357 -0.52 12.80 -8.02
C THR A 357 -0.53 14.13 -7.27
N LEU A 358 -1.13 14.22 -6.08
CA LEU A 358 -1.25 15.46 -5.33
C LEU A 358 -0.02 15.78 -4.46
N ARG A 359 0.61 14.75 -3.88
CA ARG A 359 1.67 14.94 -2.86
C ARG A 359 3.05 14.49 -3.32
N TYR A 360 3.16 13.46 -4.15
CA TYR A 360 4.45 12.83 -4.42
C TYR A 360 5.22 13.55 -5.54
N LYS A 361 6.11 14.47 -5.16
CA LYS A 361 6.87 15.33 -6.09
C LYS A 361 7.70 14.59 -7.14
N SER A 362 8.29 13.45 -6.78
CA SER A 362 9.04 12.63 -7.75
C SER A 362 8.12 12.05 -8.82
N PHE A 363 6.93 11.60 -8.41
CA PHE A 363 5.90 11.11 -9.31
C PHE A 363 5.37 12.22 -10.22
N GLN A 364 5.03 13.38 -9.65
CA GLN A 364 4.62 14.57 -10.42
C GLN A 364 5.67 14.92 -11.49
N SER A 365 6.95 14.95 -11.12
CA SER A 365 8.04 15.24 -12.06
C SER A 365 8.13 14.19 -13.18
N GLY A 366 7.86 12.92 -12.88
CA GLY A 366 7.76 11.85 -13.87
C GLY A 366 6.58 12.04 -14.82
N LEU A 367 5.41 12.38 -14.28
CA LEU A 367 4.20 12.69 -15.06
C LEU A 367 4.47 13.83 -16.05
N MET A 368 5.06 14.93 -15.57
CA MET A 368 5.42 16.07 -16.43
C MET A 368 6.39 15.66 -17.55
N LYS A 369 7.40 14.83 -17.26
CA LYS A 369 8.38 14.37 -18.27
C LYS A 369 7.75 13.51 -19.37
N VAL A 370 6.69 12.78 -19.05
CA VAL A 370 6.03 11.88 -19.99
C VAL A 370 5.00 12.63 -20.84
N PHE A 371 4.22 13.53 -20.24
CA PHE A 371 3.08 14.17 -20.91
C PHE A 371 3.30 15.62 -21.38
N LYS A 372 4.36 16.32 -20.94
CA LYS A 372 4.77 17.62 -21.51
C LYS A 372 5.87 17.49 -22.57
N ARG A 373 5.88 16.38 -23.31
CA ARG A 373 6.75 16.23 -24.48
C ARG A 373 6.09 16.79 -25.72
#